data_AF-A0A4Z0QCP5-F1
#
_entry.id   AF-A0A4Z0QCP5-F1
#
_cell.length_a   1.000
_cell.length_b   1.000
_cell.length_c   1.000
_cell.angle_alpha   90.00
_cell.angle_beta   90.00
_cell.angle_gamma   90.00
#
_symmetry.space_group_name_H-M   'P 1'
#
loop_
_entity.id
_entity.type
_entity.pdbx_description
1 polymer ?
#
loop_
_entity_poly.entity_id
_entity_poly.type
_entity_poly.pdbx_seq_one_letter_code
_entity_poly.pdbx_strand_id
1 'polypeptide(L)'
;SSLTGHVQVTLAEQPEWQIDLQSSKLNLDNLLPHHSTVAQTGGAVSQGQNTLPLTRPVIASRVGAPPYQGLQSFTAEIALQADSVRWRGMDFTQVSTKMSNQAGLLDITELQGKLADGEMSLPGTLDARTASPRIEFHPRLNHVEIGTILKAFNYPISLTGKMSLVGDFSGADIDAEAFRHSWKGKAHVDMSNTRLEGMNFQQLVQQAVERSGGDAQQSQENMDTATRLDRLTRDLTLNKGTLTLDDMVGQSSMLALTGSGTLDLVKQSCDTQFNLRVLGGWNGDSNLITFLKETPVPLRVYGKWQELNYTLQVDQLLRKHLQDEAKRRLNDWADRNKDTRNGKDVKKLLDKL
;
A
#
# COMPACT_ATOMS: atom_id res chain seq x y z
N SER A 1 25.35 17.94 8.64
CA SER A 1 25.89 17.03 7.64
C SER A 1 27.25 17.51 7.19
N SER A 2 28.18 16.61 6.89
CA SER A 2 29.52 16.91 6.38
C SER A 2 29.76 16.12 5.08
N LEU A 3 30.36 16.77 4.08
CA LEU A 3 30.72 16.17 2.80
C LEU A 3 32.23 16.29 2.61
N THR A 4 32.85 15.22 2.11
CA THR A 4 34.26 15.17 1.73
C THR A 4 34.38 14.52 0.37
N GLY A 5 35.33 14.96 -0.46
CA GLY A 5 35.51 14.37 -1.78
C GLY A 5 36.13 15.34 -2.76
N HIS A 6 35.96 15.05 -4.05
CA HIS A 6 36.54 15.80 -5.15
C HIS A 6 35.43 16.38 -6.03
N VAL A 7 35.57 17.65 -6.36
CA VAL A 7 34.72 18.34 -7.33
C VAL A 7 35.64 18.98 -8.35
N GLN A 8 35.50 18.57 -9.60
CA GLN A 8 36.22 19.14 -10.73
C GLN A 8 35.21 19.77 -11.69
N VAL A 9 35.57 20.94 -12.22
CA VAL A 9 34.78 21.63 -13.24
C VAL A 9 35.66 21.97 -14.43
N THR A 10 35.18 21.64 -15.62
CA THR A 10 35.76 22.08 -16.89
C THR A 10 34.88 23.21 -17.42
N LEU A 11 35.43 24.41 -17.46
CA LEU A 11 34.73 25.60 -17.95
C LEU A 11 34.75 25.62 -19.49
N ALA A 12 33.71 25.03 -20.08
CA ALA A 12 33.40 25.12 -21.52
C ALA A 12 32.12 25.95 -21.74
N GLU A 13 31.63 26.05 -22.99
CA GLU A 13 30.35 26.72 -23.28
C GLU A 13 29.20 26.15 -22.45
N GLN A 14 29.21 24.82 -22.25
CA GLN A 14 28.44 24.13 -21.20
C GLN A 14 29.43 23.60 -20.16
N PRO A 15 29.36 24.05 -18.90
CA PRO A 15 30.22 23.53 -17.84
C PRO A 15 30.04 22.03 -17.67
N GLU A 16 31.16 21.31 -17.59
CA GLU A 16 31.20 19.88 -17.29
C GLU A 16 31.68 19.68 -15.86
N TRP A 17 30.90 18.96 -15.07
CA TRP A 17 31.17 18.69 -13.66
C TRP A 17 31.49 17.23 -13.43
N GLN A 18 32.53 16.97 -12.64
CA GLN A 18 32.81 15.65 -12.10
C GLN A 18 32.76 15.76 -10.58
N ILE A 19 31.82 15.06 -9.97
CA ILE A 19 31.50 15.18 -8.55
C ILE A 19 31.62 13.77 -7.94
N ASP A 20 32.60 13.57 -7.07
CA ASP A 20 32.75 12.36 -6.27
C ASP A 20 32.78 12.75 -4.79
N LEU A 21 31.69 12.41 -4.08
CA LEU A 21 31.45 12.87 -2.73
C LEU A 21 31.13 11.71 -1.79
N GLN A 22 31.57 11.85 -0.55
CA GLN A 22 31.32 10.94 0.54
C GLN A 22 30.78 11.69 1.75
N SER A 23 29.87 11.06 2.50
CA SER A 23 29.31 11.62 3.72
C SER A 23 29.07 10.55 4.78
N SER A 24 29.51 10.79 6.01
CA SER A 24 29.11 9.91 7.12
C SER A 24 27.62 10.06 7.46
N LYS A 25 27.07 11.27 7.34
CA LYS A 25 25.66 11.54 7.62
C LYS A 25 25.11 12.69 6.80
N LEU A 26 24.13 12.36 5.95
CA LEU A 26 23.35 13.32 5.20
C LEU A 26 21.93 13.41 5.79
N ASN A 27 21.49 14.61 6.19
CA ASN A 27 20.13 14.81 6.67
C ASN A 27 19.37 15.65 5.64
N LEU A 28 18.61 14.99 4.76
CA LEU A 28 17.85 15.64 3.71
C LEU A 28 16.65 16.41 4.28
N ASP A 29 16.15 16.04 5.46
CA ASP A 29 15.06 16.77 6.11
C ASP A 29 15.46 18.21 6.45
N ASN A 30 16.75 18.46 6.70
CA ASN A 30 17.25 19.81 6.99
C ASN A 30 17.71 20.56 5.73
N LEU A 31 17.90 19.86 4.61
CA LEU A 31 18.49 20.41 3.39
C LEU A 31 17.44 20.70 2.31
N LEU A 32 16.35 19.93 2.29
CA LEU A 32 15.25 20.15 1.37
C LEU A 32 14.23 21.06 2.06
N PRO A 33 13.80 22.15 1.41
CA PRO A 33 12.77 23.01 1.97
C PRO A 33 11.50 22.19 2.20
N HIS A 34 11.00 22.19 3.43
CA HIS A 34 9.67 21.66 3.70
C HIS A 34 8.66 22.55 3.00
N HIS A 35 7.98 22.03 1.97
CA HIS A 35 6.74 22.60 1.49
C HIS A 35 5.67 22.36 2.56
N SER A 36 5.77 23.08 3.66
CA SER A 36 4.69 23.21 4.62
C SER A 36 3.59 23.96 3.89
N THR A 37 2.53 23.27 3.49
CA THR A 37 1.26 23.89 3.13
C THR A 37 0.79 24.69 4.34
N VAL A 38 1.14 25.98 4.39
CA VAL A 38 0.52 26.93 5.29
C VAL A 38 -0.94 26.99 4.85
N ALA A 39 -1.79 26.27 5.57
CA ALA A 39 -3.22 26.45 5.49
C ALA A 39 -3.51 27.92 5.80
N GLN A 40 -3.87 28.69 4.79
CA GLN A 40 -4.51 29.99 4.98
C GLN A 40 -5.90 29.74 5.56
N THR A 41 -6.00 29.63 6.88
CA THR A 41 -7.25 29.91 7.59
C THR A 41 -7.16 31.34 8.11
N GLY A 42 -7.89 32.23 7.46
CA GLY A 42 -7.98 33.63 7.85
C GLY A 42 -8.65 33.81 9.21
N GLY A 43 -8.12 34.79 9.95
CA GLY A 43 -8.90 35.66 10.84
C GLY A 43 -8.98 35.28 12.33
N ALA A 44 -8.09 35.85 13.14
CA ALA A 44 -8.46 36.69 14.29
C ALA A 44 -7.21 37.33 14.93
N VAL A 45 -7.39 38.54 15.43
CA VAL A 45 -6.38 39.52 15.84
C VAL A 45 -5.92 39.29 17.28
N SER A 46 -4.63 39.53 17.59
CA SER A 46 -4.21 40.13 18.86
C SER A 46 -2.80 40.73 18.77
N GLN A 47 -2.70 41.98 19.19
CA GLN A 47 -1.50 42.81 19.25
C GLN A 47 -0.61 42.44 20.45
N GLY A 48 0.70 42.56 20.26
CA GLY A 48 1.70 42.60 21.33
C GLY A 48 3.10 42.83 20.75
N GLN A 49 3.60 44.07 20.86
CA GLN A 49 4.88 44.53 20.34
C GLN A 49 6.08 43.70 20.83
N ASN A 50 6.94 43.25 19.91
CA ASN A 50 8.38 43.37 20.10
C ASN A 50 9.11 43.46 18.75
N THR A 51 10.13 44.31 18.70
CA THR A 51 10.78 44.86 17.52
C THR A 51 11.50 43.82 16.63
N LEU A 52 11.25 43.95 15.33
CA LEU A 52 11.81 43.17 14.22
C LEU A 52 13.35 43.19 14.18
N PRO A 53 14.05 42.06 13.95
CA PRO A 53 15.07 42.05 12.92
C PRO A 53 14.35 41.98 11.58
N LEU A 54 14.55 43.02 10.74
CA LEU A 54 14.12 43.04 9.35
C LEU A 54 14.60 41.75 8.67
N THR A 55 13.69 40.78 8.52
CA THR A 55 13.86 39.70 7.57
C THR A 55 13.98 40.37 6.23
N ARG A 56 15.19 40.34 5.65
CA ARG A 56 15.39 40.74 4.25
C ARG A 56 14.30 40.03 3.45
N PRO A 57 13.61 40.72 2.52
CA PRO A 57 12.72 40.03 1.61
C PRO A 57 13.59 39.03 0.84
N VAL A 58 13.48 37.76 1.20
CA VAL A 58 13.91 36.70 0.31
C VAL A 58 12.93 36.82 -0.85
N ILE A 59 13.44 37.17 -2.02
CA ILE A 59 12.69 37.05 -3.27
C ILE A 59 12.45 35.55 -3.44
N ALA A 60 11.41 35.04 -2.79
CA ALA A 60 10.94 33.70 -3.00
C ALA A 60 10.25 33.70 -4.35
N SER A 61 10.63 32.70 -5.16
CA SER A 61 9.94 32.25 -6.35
C SER A 61 10.14 33.14 -7.58
N ARG A 62 10.99 32.67 -8.50
CA ARG A 62 10.71 32.84 -9.93
C ARG A 62 9.39 32.12 -10.21
N VAL A 63 8.28 32.82 -10.04
CA VAL A 63 6.95 32.34 -10.42
C VAL A 63 6.98 32.17 -11.94
N GLY A 64 7.05 30.92 -12.41
CA GLY A 64 6.92 30.58 -13.84
C GLY A 64 8.15 29.99 -14.53
N ALA A 65 9.26 29.70 -13.84
CA ALA A 65 10.31 28.88 -14.42
C ALA A 65 9.88 27.40 -14.43
N PRO A 66 9.88 26.70 -15.59
CA PRO A 66 9.70 25.27 -15.65
C PRO A 66 10.59 24.54 -14.62
N PRO A 67 10.07 23.51 -13.95
CA PRO A 67 10.85 22.75 -12.98
C PRO A 67 12.09 22.15 -13.65
N TYR A 68 13.18 22.02 -12.90
CA TYR A 68 14.44 21.41 -13.34
C TYR A 68 15.22 22.14 -14.46
N GLN A 69 14.86 23.38 -14.81
CA GLN A 69 15.62 24.18 -15.80
C GLN A 69 17.13 24.27 -15.54
N GLY A 70 17.54 24.23 -14.27
CA GLY A 70 18.96 24.25 -13.90
C GLY A 70 19.75 23.07 -14.48
N LEU A 71 19.12 21.94 -14.76
CA LEU A 71 19.79 20.78 -15.35
C LEU A 71 20.21 21.02 -16.80
N GLN A 72 19.56 21.94 -17.51
CA GLN A 72 19.86 22.23 -18.91
C GLN A 72 21.19 22.99 -19.11
N SER A 73 21.71 23.61 -18.05
CA SER A 73 22.86 24.53 -18.17
C SER A 73 24.22 23.86 -17.97
N PHE A 74 24.30 22.54 -17.77
CA PHE A 74 25.55 21.84 -17.51
C PHE A 74 25.49 20.36 -17.88
N THR A 75 26.67 19.75 -18.02
CA THR A 75 26.83 18.30 -17.99
C THR A 75 27.49 17.88 -16.68
N ALA A 76 27.15 16.72 -16.14
CA ALA A 76 27.76 16.23 -14.92
C ALA A 76 27.84 14.71 -14.85
N GLU A 77 28.90 14.21 -14.23
CA GLU A 77 28.98 12.87 -13.66
C GLU A 77 29.04 13.00 -12.14
N ILE A 78 28.13 12.32 -11.44
CA ILE A 78 27.90 12.48 -10.00
C ILE A 78 27.94 11.10 -9.35
N ALA A 79 28.89 10.90 -8.45
CA ALA A 79 28.93 9.78 -7.51
C ALA A 79 28.81 10.32 -6.09
N LEU A 80 27.88 9.77 -5.31
CA LEU A 80 27.71 10.10 -3.90
C LEU A 80 27.57 8.81 -3.09
N GLN A 81 28.39 8.67 -2.06
CA GLN A 81 28.24 7.62 -1.05
C GLN A 81 27.93 8.24 0.30
N ALA A 82 26.99 7.64 1.04
CA ALA A 82 26.70 8.07 2.40
C ALA A 82 26.45 6.88 3.32
N ASP A 83 27.14 6.86 4.47
CA ASP A 83 26.95 5.80 5.46
C ASP A 83 25.51 5.82 6.02
N SER A 84 24.98 7.03 6.22
CA SER A 84 23.62 7.26 6.68
C SER A 84 22.97 8.46 5.97
N VAL A 85 21.72 8.28 5.53
CA VAL A 85 20.87 9.34 4.99
C VAL A 85 19.55 9.38 5.75
N ARG A 86 19.14 10.54 6.25
CA ARG A 86 17.82 10.75 6.82
C ARG A 86 16.92 11.49 5.84
N TRP A 87 15.75 10.92 5.56
CA TRP A 87 14.73 11.54 4.71
C TRP A 87 13.32 11.12 5.15
N ARG A 88 12.45 12.11 5.35
CA ARG A 88 11.09 11.98 5.91
C ARG A 88 11.06 11.19 7.22
N GLY A 89 12.08 11.39 8.06
CA GLY A 89 12.26 10.62 9.29
C GLY A 89 12.65 9.15 9.11
N MET A 90 12.83 8.67 7.88
CA MET A 90 13.41 7.35 7.60
C MET A 90 14.94 7.45 7.63
N ASP A 91 15.57 6.49 8.27
CA ASP A 91 17.03 6.37 8.34
C ASP A 91 17.50 5.28 7.38
N PHE A 92 18.10 5.72 6.27
CA PHE A 92 18.75 4.86 5.30
C PHE A 92 20.22 4.67 5.68
N THR A 93 20.75 3.50 5.39
CA THR A 93 22.19 3.21 5.56
C THR A 93 22.78 2.64 4.27
N GLN A 94 24.12 2.70 4.16
CA GLN A 94 24.84 2.19 2.98
C GLN A 94 24.30 2.78 1.66
N VAL A 95 24.06 4.09 1.65
CA VAL A 95 23.47 4.77 0.52
C VAL A 95 24.54 5.00 -0.54
N SER A 96 24.24 4.60 -1.77
CA SER A 96 25.10 4.80 -2.93
C SER A 96 24.27 5.38 -4.07
N THR A 97 24.83 6.37 -4.74
CA THR A 97 24.17 7.08 -5.83
C THR A 97 25.16 7.35 -6.95
N LYS A 98 24.76 7.04 -8.18
CA LYS A 98 25.46 7.38 -9.42
C LYS A 98 24.47 7.96 -10.41
N MET A 99 24.78 9.16 -10.89
CA MET A 99 23.92 9.91 -11.78
C MET A 99 24.76 10.63 -12.82
N SER A 100 24.24 10.77 -14.04
CA SER A 100 24.81 11.63 -15.05
C SER A 100 23.76 12.62 -15.54
N ASN A 101 24.15 13.87 -15.78
CA ASN A 101 23.30 14.88 -16.40
C ASN A 101 23.92 15.28 -17.73
N GLN A 102 23.14 15.21 -18.80
CA GLN A 102 23.53 15.67 -20.14
C GLN A 102 22.60 16.80 -20.56
N ALA A 103 22.88 18.01 -20.08
CA ALA A 103 22.15 19.23 -20.42
C ALA A 103 20.62 19.07 -20.33
N GLY A 104 20.15 18.50 -19.22
CA GLY A 104 18.71 18.35 -18.92
C GLY A 104 18.20 16.92 -19.04
N LEU A 105 19.00 15.98 -19.57
CA LEU A 105 18.74 14.55 -19.44
C LEU A 105 19.53 14.00 -18.26
N LEU A 106 18.86 13.80 -17.12
CA LEU A 106 19.42 13.18 -15.93
C LEU A 106 19.15 11.67 -15.96
N ASP A 107 20.21 10.87 -15.94
CA ASP A 107 20.16 9.42 -15.81
C ASP A 107 20.65 9.02 -14.41
N ILE A 108 19.85 8.24 -13.69
CA ILE A 108 20.12 7.76 -12.33
C ILE A 108 20.34 6.26 -12.43
N THR A 109 21.58 5.87 -12.69
CA THR A 109 21.97 4.47 -12.90
C THR A 109 22.04 3.70 -11.59
N GLU A 110 22.34 4.38 -10.49
CA GLU A 110 22.37 3.80 -9.15
C GLU A 110 21.74 4.79 -8.17
N LEU A 111 20.73 4.34 -7.43
CA LEU A 111 20.23 5.01 -6.24
C LEU A 111 19.75 3.90 -5.31
N GLN A 112 20.56 3.53 -4.34
CA GLN A 112 20.30 2.37 -3.51
C GLN A 112 20.70 2.60 -2.05
N GLY A 113 20.14 1.81 -1.16
CA GLY A 113 20.46 1.81 0.25
C GLY A 113 19.62 0.80 1.04
N LYS A 114 19.85 0.75 2.35
CA LYS A 114 19.12 -0.12 3.27
C LYS A 114 18.21 0.70 4.17
N LEU A 115 17.00 0.20 4.41
CA LEU A 115 16.05 0.75 5.37
C LEU A 115 15.75 -0.32 6.41
N ALA A 116 16.36 -0.16 7.60
CA ALA A 116 16.50 -1.24 8.58
C ALA A 116 17.10 -2.50 7.92
N ASP A 117 16.41 -3.64 8.02
CA ASP A 117 16.86 -4.91 7.43
C ASP A 117 16.49 -5.07 5.94
N GLY A 118 15.73 -4.13 5.37
CA GLY A 118 15.30 -4.17 3.98
C GLY A 118 16.25 -3.43 3.04
N GLU A 119 16.22 -3.80 1.76
CA GLU A 119 17.03 -3.16 0.71
C GLU A 119 16.12 -2.40 -0.27
N MET A 120 16.63 -1.27 -0.77
CA MET A 120 15.92 -0.38 -1.67
C MET A 120 16.82 0.06 -2.81
N SER A 121 16.26 0.09 -4.01
CA SER A 121 16.87 0.64 -5.22
C SER A 121 15.83 1.41 -6.02
N LEU A 122 16.18 2.59 -6.52
CA LEU A 122 15.29 3.50 -7.26
C LEU A 122 16.01 4.14 -8.45
N PRO A 123 16.53 3.35 -9.42
CA PRO A 123 17.09 3.91 -10.64
C PRO A 123 15.98 4.55 -11.49
N GLY A 124 16.36 5.46 -12.36
CA GLY A 124 15.39 6.21 -13.16
C GLY A 124 16.00 7.27 -14.06
N THR A 125 15.14 8.00 -14.75
CA THR A 125 15.53 9.10 -15.64
C THR A 125 14.64 10.31 -15.43
N LEU A 126 15.18 11.50 -15.68
CA LEU A 126 14.46 12.75 -15.74
C LEU A 126 14.89 13.51 -17.00
N ASP A 127 13.94 13.71 -17.91
CA ASP A 127 14.12 14.51 -19.11
C ASP A 127 13.45 15.88 -18.91
N ALA A 128 14.27 16.88 -18.62
CA ALA A 128 13.87 18.27 -18.45
C ALA A 128 14.19 19.13 -19.68
N ARG A 129 14.52 18.54 -20.84
CA ARG A 129 14.85 19.30 -22.06
C ARG A 129 13.64 20.00 -22.69
N THR A 130 12.44 19.64 -22.26
CA THR A 130 11.18 20.27 -22.69
C THR A 130 10.51 21.01 -21.54
N ALA A 131 9.51 21.85 -21.84
CA ALA A 131 8.76 22.59 -20.81
C ALA A 131 7.92 21.69 -19.89
N SER A 132 7.67 20.43 -20.28
CA SER A 132 6.96 19.44 -19.46
C SER A 132 7.89 18.26 -19.19
N PRO A 133 8.58 18.26 -18.04
CA PRO A 133 9.54 17.21 -17.73
C PRO A 133 8.89 15.84 -17.67
N ARG A 134 9.64 14.81 -18.09
CA ARG A 134 9.22 13.42 -18.01
C ARG A 134 10.16 12.69 -17.07
N ILE A 135 9.59 12.09 -16.04
CA ILE A 135 10.34 11.39 -15.00
C ILE A 135 9.89 9.94 -14.98
N GLU A 136 10.84 9.01 -14.90
CA GLU A 136 10.59 7.58 -14.81
C GLU A 136 11.46 6.99 -13.70
N PHE A 137 10.88 6.16 -12.84
CA PHE A 137 11.61 5.39 -11.84
C PHE A 137 11.22 3.91 -11.91
N HIS A 138 12.19 3.06 -11.61
CA HIS A 138 12.05 1.61 -11.59
C HIS A 138 12.32 1.06 -10.18
N PRO A 139 11.46 1.36 -9.18
CA PRO A 139 11.68 0.94 -7.80
C PRO A 139 11.82 -0.57 -7.68
N ARG A 140 12.80 -0.97 -6.87
CA ARG A 140 12.99 -2.33 -6.38
C ARG A 140 13.15 -2.29 -4.87
N LEU A 141 12.21 -2.91 -4.16
CA LEU A 141 12.22 -3.05 -2.72
C LEU A 141 12.36 -4.53 -2.38
N ASN A 142 13.15 -4.85 -1.37
CA ASN A 142 13.35 -6.21 -0.89
C ASN A 142 13.20 -6.24 0.63
N HIS A 143 12.15 -6.90 1.13
CA HIS A 143 11.86 -7.06 2.57
C HIS A 143 11.83 -5.74 3.37
N VAL A 144 11.31 -4.67 2.78
CA VAL A 144 11.16 -3.37 3.46
C VAL A 144 9.91 -3.37 4.35
N GLU A 145 10.02 -2.85 5.57
CA GLU A 145 8.85 -2.73 6.46
C GLU A 145 7.85 -1.69 5.94
N ILE A 146 6.66 -2.14 5.51
CA ILE A 146 5.64 -1.25 4.91
C ILE A 146 5.17 -0.18 5.90
N GLY A 147 5.09 -0.50 7.19
CA GLY A 147 4.67 0.44 8.23
C GLY A 147 5.57 1.68 8.30
N THR A 148 6.87 1.52 8.02
CA THR A 148 7.83 2.64 7.97
C THR A 148 7.49 3.61 6.84
N ILE A 149 7.15 3.09 5.65
CA ILE A 149 6.76 3.90 4.50
C ILE A 149 5.42 4.59 4.77
N LEU A 150 4.41 3.87 5.24
CA LEU A 150 3.09 4.44 5.53
C LEU A 150 3.19 5.59 6.54
N LYS A 151 4.01 5.43 7.57
CA LYS A 151 4.31 6.49 8.55
C LYS A 151 5.02 7.69 7.91
N ALA A 152 6.06 7.46 7.11
CA ALA A 152 6.82 8.54 6.47
C ALA A 152 5.98 9.39 5.50
N PHE A 153 4.92 8.82 4.92
CA PHE A 153 3.99 9.51 4.03
C PHE A 153 2.67 9.92 4.67
N ASN A 154 2.55 9.79 6.01
CA ASN A 154 1.38 10.17 6.80
C ASN A 154 0.08 9.48 6.35
N TYR A 155 0.15 8.19 6.02
CA TYR A 155 -1.02 7.39 5.72
C TYR A 155 -1.49 6.63 6.98
N PRO A 156 -2.73 6.87 7.46
CA PRO A 156 -3.26 6.29 8.70
C PRO A 156 -3.73 4.84 8.49
N ILE A 157 -2.90 4.01 7.87
CA ILE A 157 -3.18 2.59 7.65
C ILE A 157 -2.28 1.80 8.60
N SER A 158 -2.90 1.08 9.54
CA SER A 158 -2.17 0.25 10.51
C SER A 158 -1.85 -1.12 9.90
N LEU A 159 -0.94 -1.12 8.93
CA LEU A 159 -0.46 -2.30 8.21
C LEU A 159 1.05 -2.48 8.47
N THR A 160 1.44 -3.68 8.88
CA THR A 160 2.83 -4.09 9.00
C THR A 160 3.11 -5.36 8.18
N GLY A 161 4.38 -5.59 7.88
CA GLY A 161 4.84 -6.71 7.07
C GLY A 161 6.07 -6.35 6.24
N LYS A 162 6.83 -7.36 5.85
CA LYS A 162 7.99 -7.21 4.97
C LYS A 162 7.51 -7.20 3.52
N MET A 163 7.68 -6.08 2.85
CA MET A 163 7.25 -5.84 1.48
C MET A 163 8.44 -5.88 0.52
N SER A 164 8.27 -6.65 -0.55
CA SER A 164 9.08 -6.59 -1.75
C SER A 164 8.24 -6.04 -2.90
N LEU A 165 8.84 -5.18 -3.72
CA LEU A 165 8.15 -4.48 -4.81
C LEU A 165 9.08 -4.37 -6.01
N VAL A 166 8.55 -4.59 -7.20
CA VAL A 166 9.21 -4.23 -8.45
C VAL A 166 8.18 -3.50 -9.31
N GLY A 167 8.52 -2.32 -9.81
CA GLY A 167 7.58 -1.56 -10.62
C GLY A 167 8.22 -0.51 -11.50
N ASP A 168 7.36 0.13 -12.28
CA ASP A 168 7.67 1.18 -13.24
C ASP A 168 6.69 2.32 -13.01
N PHE A 169 7.21 3.49 -12.65
CA PHE A 169 6.40 4.67 -12.35
C PHE A 169 6.89 5.88 -13.13
N SER A 170 5.96 6.72 -13.55
CA SER A 170 6.27 7.94 -14.28
C SER A 170 5.44 9.13 -13.79
N GLY A 171 6.03 10.31 -13.90
CA GLY A 171 5.43 11.57 -13.47
C GLY A 171 6.12 12.77 -14.09
N ALA A 172 5.78 13.95 -13.60
CA ALA A 172 6.35 15.22 -14.05
C ALA A 172 7.23 15.90 -12.99
N ASP A 173 7.04 15.58 -11.71
CA ASP A 173 7.74 16.20 -10.58
C ASP A 173 8.12 15.16 -9.51
N ILE A 174 9.37 15.22 -9.02
CA ILE A 174 9.89 14.44 -7.88
C ILE A 174 9.48 15.13 -6.58
N ASP A 175 8.24 14.89 -6.17
CA ASP A 175 7.69 15.37 -4.92
C ASP A 175 6.61 14.39 -4.40
N ALA A 176 6.40 14.36 -3.08
CA ALA A 176 5.44 13.46 -2.45
C ALA A 176 3.98 13.80 -2.80
N GLU A 177 3.64 15.08 -2.92
CA GLU A 177 2.32 15.55 -3.35
C GLU A 177 2.13 15.25 -4.83
N ALA A 178 3.14 15.50 -5.67
CA ALA A 178 3.10 15.14 -7.08
C ALA A 178 2.88 13.62 -7.26
N PHE A 179 3.64 12.78 -6.54
CA PHE A 179 3.46 11.33 -6.55
C PHE A 179 2.03 10.92 -6.21
N ARG A 180 1.44 11.57 -5.20
CA ARG A 180 0.06 11.30 -4.78
C ARG A 180 -1.00 11.71 -5.82
N HIS A 181 -0.75 12.70 -6.67
CA HIS A 181 -1.79 13.28 -7.53
C HIS A 181 -1.62 13.02 -9.02
N SER A 182 -0.38 12.95 -9.53
CA SER A 182 -0.12 13.00 -10.97
C SER A 182 0.60 11.78 -11.52
N TRP A 183 1.29 11.03 -10.66
CA TRP A 183 2.07 9.88 -11.07
C TRP A 183 1.19 8.72 -11.52
N LYS A 184 1.75 7.90 -12.40
CA LYS A 184 1.14 6.70 -12.94
C LYS A 184 2.16 5.59 -13.05
N GLY A 185 1.73 4.34 -12.97
CA GLY A 185 2.67 3.23 -13.03
C GLY A 185 2.03 1.90 -12.71
N LYS A 186 2.85 0.86 -12.75
CA LYS A 186 2.47 -0.49 -12.36
C LYS A 186 3.56 -1.08 -11.48
N ALA A 187 3.17 -1.95 -10.57
CA ALA A 187 4.10 -2.70 -9.74
C ALA A 187 3.54 -4.07 -9.39
N HIS A 188 4.44 -5.02 -9.22
CA HIS A 188 4.15 -6.26 -8.52
C HIS A 188 4.61 -6.13 -7.06
N VAL A 189 3.77 -6.57 -6.14
CA VAL A 189 4.01 -6.50 -4.70
C VAL A 189 3.89 -7.90 -4.09
N ASP A 190 4.88 -8.26 -3.29
CA ASP A 190 4.84 -9.43 -2.41
C ASP A 190 5.07 -8.98 -0.98
N MET A 191 4.20 -9.41 -0.07
CA MET A 191 4.35 -9.14 1.34
C MET A 191 4.37 -10.45 2.12
N SER A 192 5.23 -10.50 3.12
CA SER A 192 5.30 -11.59 4.09
C SER A 192 5.05 -11.11 5.51
N ASN A 193 4.52 -12.01 6.35
CA ASN A 193 4.19 -11.74 7.75
C ASN A 193 3.32 -10.48 7.90
N THR A 194 2.27 -10.40 7.08
CA THR A 194 1.39 -9.24 7.03
C THR A 194 0.45 -9.21 8.21
N ARG A 195 0.30 -8.05 8.84
CA ARG A 195 -0.65 -7.80 9.93
C ARG A 195 -1.39 -6.50 9.67
N LEU A 196 -2.70 -6.60 9.50
CA LEU A 196 -3.61 -5.47 9.39
C LEU A 196 -4.38 -5.31 10.69
N GLU A 197 -4.13 -4.22 11.40
CA GLU A 197 -4.83 -3.89 12.64
C GLU A 197 -6.20 -3.26 12.39
N GLY A 198 -7.09 -3.38 13.37
CA GLY A 198 -8.40 -2.72 13.37
C GLY A 198 -9.49 -3.46 12.59
N MET A 199 -9.15 -4.54 11.88
CA MET A 199 -10.14 -5.40 11.24
C MET A 199 -9.67 -6.86 11.21
N ASN A 200 -10.25 -7.71 12.05
CA ASN A 200 -10.03 -9.16 12.02
C ASN A 200 -11.07 -9.83 11.12
N PHE A 201 -10.67 -10.19 9.89
CA PHE A 201 -11.56 -10.78 8.89
C PHE A 201 -12.12 -12.15 9.34
N GLN A 202 -11.33 -12.92 10.07
CA GLN A 202 -11.76 -14.23 10.57
C GLN A 202 -12.89 -14.05 11.60
N GLN A 203 -12.69 -13.13 12.55
CA GLN A 203 -13.67 -12.80 13.57
C GLN A 203 -14.97 -12.27 12.94
N LEU A 204 -14.88 -11.41 11.93
CA LEU A 204 -16.05 -10.88 11.22
C LEU A 204 -16.89 -12.00 10.59
N VAL A 205 -16.23 -12.98 9.95
CA VAL A 205 -16.91 -14.14 9.35
C VAL A 205 -17.54 -15.01 10.43
N GLN A 206 -16.80 -15.35 11.49
CA GLN A 206 -17.29 -16.18 12.60
C GLN A 206 -18.52 -15.56 13.27
N GLN A 207 -18.46 -14.28 13.64
CA GLN A 207 -19.58 -13.57 14.26
C GLN A 207 -20.81 -13.48 13.35
N ALA A 208 -20.64 -13.44 12.03
CA ALA A 208 -21.76 -13.43 11.11
C ALA A 208 -22.41 -14.81 10.96
N VAL A 209 -21.61 -15.88 11.01
CA VAL A 209 -22.12 -17.26 11.02
C VAL A 209 -22.93 -17.53 12.29
N GLU A 210 -22.40 -17.16 13.45
CA GLU A 210 -23.09 -17.28 14.74
C GLU A 210 -24.42 -16.51 14.75
N ARG A 211 -24.42 -15.25 14.27
CA ARG A 211 -25.63 -14.42 14.15
C ARG A 211 -26.68 -15.01 13.19
N SER A 212 -26.26 -15.80 12.22
CA SER A 212 -27.13 -16.47 11.25
C SER A 212 -27.69 -17.81 11.76
N GLY A 213 -27.40 -18.18 13.02
CA GLY A 213 -27.86 -19.43 13.62
C GLY A 213 -26.99 -20.66 13.30
N GLY A 214 -25.78 -20.45 12.77
CA GLY A 214 -24.81 -21.53 12.61
C GLY A 214 -24.13 -21.88 13.92
N ASP A 215 -24.06 -23.16 14.26
CA ASP A 215 -23.29 -23.66 15.41
C ASP A 215 -21.81 -23.79 15.05
N ALA A 216 -21.16 -22.64 14.86
CA ALA A 216 -19.74 -22.53 14.57
C ALA A 216 -19.14 -21.45 15.47
N GLN A 217 -18.65 -21.87 16.63
CA GLN A 217 -18.12 -20.99 17.66
C GLN A 217 -16.63 -20.70 17.47
N GLN A 218 -16.23 -19.49 17.86
CA GLN A 218 -14.82 -19.13 17.99
C GLN A 218 -14.18 -19.83 19.21
N SER A 219 -13.02 -20.46 19.03
CA SER A 219 -12.15 -20.84 20.16
C SER A 219 -11.75 -19.57 20.93
N GLN A 220 -12.05 -19.50 22.23
CA GLN A 220 -11.76 -18.32 23.08
C GLN A 220 -10.27 -18.03 23.32
N GLU A 221 -9.37 -18.86 22.79
CA GLU A 221 -7.93 -18.64 22.92
C GLU A 221 -7.44 -17.60 21.90
N ASN A 222 -6.96 -16.47 22.43
CA ASN A 222 -6.31 -15.35 21.73
C ASN A 222 -7.23 -14.54 20.80
N MET A 223 -7.98 -13.62 21.40
CA MET A 223 -8.69 -12.53 20.72
C MET A 223 -7.70 -11.51 20.12
N ASP A 224 -7.00 -11.89 19.06
CA ASP A 224 -6.28 -10.93 18.24
C ASP A 224 -7.27 -10.08 17.45
N THR A 225 -7.10 -8.75 17.42
CA THR A 225 -7.97 -7.82 16.67
C THR A 225 -7.50 -7.60 15.24
N ALA A 226 -6.41 -8.25 14.82
CA ALA A 226 -5.82 -8.09 13.51
C ALA A 226 -6.13 -9.23 12.55
N THR A 227 -6.12 -8.91 11.26
CA THR A 227 -5.99 -9.92 10.20
C THR A 227 -4.51 -10.23 9.96
N ARG A 228 -4.14 -11.51 10.03
CA ARG A 228 -2.77 -11.99 9.77
C ARG A 228 -2.70 -12.86 8.52
N LEU A 229 -1.71 -12.58 7.68
CA LEU A 229 -1.38 -13.37 6.51
C LEU A 229 0.11 -13.71 6.52
N ASP A 230 0.45 -14.95 6.24
CA ASP A 230 1.85 -15.37 6.06
C ASP A 230 2.39 -14.77 4.75
N ARG A 231 1.55 -14.68 3.72
CA ARG A 231 1.87 -14.08 2.42
C ARG A 231 0.69 -13.35 1.78
N LEU A 232 0.98 -12.26 1.07
CA LEU A 232 0.04 -11.47 0.27
C LEU A 232 0.74 -11.01 -1.03
N THR A 233 0.24 -11.41 -2.20
CA THR A 233 0.83 -11.04 -3.52
C THR A 233 -0.14 -10.33 -4.45
N ARG A 234 0.23 -9.18 -5.01
CA ARG A 234 -0.69 -8.27 -5.70
C ARG A 234 -0.04 -7.62 -6.89
N ASP A 235 -0.81 -7.44 -7.95
CA ASP A 235 -0.49 -6.45 -8.96
C ASP A 235 -1.19 -5.13 -8.64
N LEU A 236 -0.44 -4.05 -8.78
CA LEU A 236 -0.85 -2.69 -8.44
C LEU A 236 -0.73 -1.81 -9.67
N THR A 237 -1.76 -1.00 -9.92
CA THR A 237 -1.71 0.08 -10.91
C THR A 237 -1.95 1.41 -10.20
N LEU A 238 -1.01 2.34 -10.31
CA LEU A 238 -1.20 3.73 -9.90
C LEU A 238 -1.65 4.55 -11.10
N ASN A 239 -2.71 5.34 -10.92
CA ASN A 239 -3.15 6.34 -11.89
C ASN A 239 -3.65 7.57 -11.15
N LYS A 240 -2.82 8.62 -11.09
CA LYS A 240 -3.19 9.95 -10.60
C LYS A 240 -3.90 9.91 -9.24
N GLY A 241 -3.26 9.24 -8.29
CA GLY A 241 -3.75 9.09 -6.92
C GLY A 241 -4.74 7.96 -6.67
N THR A 242 -5.22 7.28 -7.71
CA THR A 242 -5.97 6.04 -7.55
C THR A 242 -5.03 4.84 -7.69
N LEU A 243 -4.88 4.06 -6.63
CA LEU A 243 -4.28 2.74 -6.66
C LEU A 243 -5.36 1.71 -6.94
N THR A 244 -5.17 0.89 -7.96
CA THR A 244 -5.98 -0.30 -8.22
C THR A 244 -5.17 -1.51 -7.77
N LEU A 245 -5.81 -2.37 -6.98
CA LEU A 245 -5.26 -3.64 -6.52
C LEU A 245 -6.01 -4.76 -7.23
N ASP A 246 -5.31 -5.45 -8.12
CA ASP A 246 -5.86 -6.54 -8.90
C ASP A 246 -5.29 -7.88 -8.43
N ASP A 247 -6.03 -8.96 -8.73
CA ASP A 247 -5.62 -10.34 -8.51
C ASP A 247 -5.07 -10.61 -7.11
N MET A 248 -5.85 -10.15 -6.14
CA MET A 248 -5.49 -10.31 -4.77
C MET A 248 -5.51 -11.78 -4.36
N VAL A 249 -4.36 -12.38 -3.98
CA VAL A 249 -4.22 -13.68 -3.28
C VAL A 249 -3.47 -13.58 -1.94
N GLY A 250 -4.15 -13.77 -0.81
CA GLY A 250 -3.57 -13.78 0.53
C GLY A 250 -3.77 -15.12 1.24
N GLN A 251 -2.80 -15.54 2.05
CA GLN A 251 -2.85 -16.83 2.73
C GLN A 251 -2.16 -16.83 4.10
N SER A 252 -2.72 -17.61 5.03
CA SER A 252 -2.11 -18.08 6.26
C SER A 252 -2.67 -19.46 6.63
N SER A 253 -2.14 -20.06 7.70
CA SER A 253 -2.70 -21.28 8.28
C SER A 253 -4.19 -21.19 8.66
N MET A 254 -4.71 -19.98 8.90
CA MET A 254 -6.08 -19.78 9.39
C MET A 254 -6.99 -19.06 8.39
N LEU A 255 -6.45 -18.35 7.39
CA LEU A 255 -7.22 -17.54 6.46
C LEU A 255 -6.64 -17.63 5.05
N ALA A 256 -7.49 -17.94 4.08
CA ALA A 256 -7.19 -17.67 2.67
C ALA A 256 -8.13 -16.58 2.18
N LEU A 257 -7.61 -15.66 1.36
CA LEU A 257 -8.43 -14.64 0.73
C LEU A 257 -8.03 -14.44 -0.72
N THR A 258 -9.03 -14.14 -1.55
CA THR A 258 -8.81 -13.47 -2.83
C THR A 258 -9.55 -12.14 -2.89
N GLY A 259 -9.34 -11.30 -3.90
CA GLY A 259 -10.04 -10.03 -3.99
C GLY A 259 -9.57 -9.07 -5.10
N SER A 260 -10.09 -7.86 -5.05
CA SER A 260 -9.67 -6.72 -5.87
C SER A 260 -10.22 -5.43 -5.25
N GLY A 261 -9.76 -4.28 -5.73
CA GLY A 261 -10.34 -3.01 -5.32
C GLY A 261 -9.50 -1.79 -5.61
N THR A 262 -9.90 -0.67 -5.03
CA THR A 262 -9.23 0.62 -5.23
C THR A 262 -8.95 1.32 -3.91
N LEU A 263 -7.87 2.10 -3.90
CA LEU A 263 -7.50 3.02 -2.84
C LEU A 263 -7.26 4.39 -3.47
N ASP A 264 -7.92 5.41 -2.92
CA ASP A 264 -7.71 6.81 -3.29
C ASP A 264 -6.72 7.43 -2.29
N LEU A 265 -5.49 7.68 -2.74
CA LEU A 265 -4.40 8.21 -1.92
C LEU A 265 -4.62 9.67 -1.53
N VAL A 266 -5.40 10.41 -2.31
CA VAL A 266 -5.72 11.82 -2.06
C VAL A 266 -6.85 11.92 -1.04
N LYS A 267 -7.95 11.19 -1.27
CA LYS A 267 -9.12 11.17 -0.39
C LYS A 267 -8.93 10.27 0.82
N GLN A 268 -7.88 9.45 0.87
CA GLN A 268 -7.61 8.47 1.92
C GLN A 268 -8.81 7.55 2.16
N SER A 269 -9.30 6.97 1.07
CA SER A 269 -10.46 6.06 1.08
C SER A 269 -10.15 4.79 0.31
N CYS A 270 -10.94 3.75 0.55
CA CYS A 270 -10.89 2.53 -0.23
C CYS A 270 -12.29 2.02 -0.59
N ASP A 271 -12.32 1.13 -1.58
CA ASP A 271 -13.41 0.24 -1.88
C ASP A 271 -12.80 -1.08 -2.38
N THR A 272 -12.78 -2.08 -1.51
CA THR A 272 -12.16 -3.37 -1.75
C THR A 272 -13.15 -4.49 -1.52
N GLN A 273 -13.03 -5.54 -2.32
CA GLN A 273 -13.83 -6.74 -2.24
C GLN A 273 -12.90 -7.93 -2.04
N PHE A 274 -13.27 -8.80 -1.11
CA PHE A 274 -12.54 -9.99 -0.75
C PHE A 274 -13.47 -11.21 -0.76
N ASN A 275 -12.94 -12.34 -1.19
CA ASN A 275 -13.53 -13.65 -1.00
C ASN A 275 -12.72 -14.37 0.08
N LEU A 276 -13.32 -14.57 1.26
CA LEU A 276 -12.63 -15.09 2.44
C LEU A 276 -12.93 -16.57 2.64
N ARG A 277 -11.93 -17.36 3.01
CA ARG A 277 -12.10 -18.73 3.51
C ARG A 277 -11.35 -18.87 4.82
N VAL A 278 -12.09 -19.14 5.89
CA VAL A 278 -11.51 -19.33 7.23
C VAL A 278 -11.15 -20.81 7.38
N LEU A 279 -9.86 -21.12 7.36
CA LEU A 279 -9.33 -22.48 7.27
C LEU A 279 -9.21 -23.17 8.64
N GLY A 280 -9.12 -22.40 9.71
CA GLY A 280 -8.91 -22.89 11.08
C GLY A 280 -9.53 -21.98 12.14
N GLY A 281 -9.46 -22.42 13.40
CA GLY A 281 -10.03 -21.68 14.54
C GLY A 281 -11.54 -21.86 14.75
N TRP A 282 -12.13 -22.90 14.14
CA TRP A 282 -13.54 -23.26 14.28
C TRP A 282 -13.76 -24.36 15.33
N ASN A 283 -14.82 -24.22 16.14
CA ASN A 283 -15.43 -25.28 16.95
C ASN A 283 -16.92 -25.40 16.62
N GLY A 284 -17.55 -26.57 16.88
CA GLY A 284 -18.98 -26.79 16.64
C GLY A 284 -19.27 -27.85 15.56
N ASP A 285 -20.34 -27.66 14.79
CA ASP A 285 -20.81 -28.63 13.79
C ASP A 285 -19.76 -28.86 12.70
N SER A 286 -19.26 -30.10 12.62
CA SER A 286 -18.20 -30.48 11.68
C SER A 286 -18.58 -30.31 10.20
N ASN A 287 -19.85 -30.52 9.83
CA ASN A 287 -20.32 -30.37 8.45
C ASN A 287 -20.38 -28.90 8.05
N LEU A 288 -20.91 -28.04 8.93
CA LEU A 288 -20.95 -26.60 8.71
C LEU A 288 -19.53 -26.03 8.60
N ILE A 289 -18.63 -26.45 9.49
CA ILE A 289 -17.22 -26.04 9.46
C ILE A 289 -16.56 -26.45 8.13
N THR A 290 -16.83 -27.66 7.65
CA THR A 290 -16.28 -28.14 6.37
C THR A 290 -16.78 -27.28 5.21
N PHE A 291 -18.09 -26.99 5.19
CA PHE A 291 -18.69 -26.10 4.19
C PHE A 291 -18.07 -24.69 4.21
N LEU A 292 -17.85 -24.10 5.39
CA LEU A 292 -17.27 -22.76 5.55
C LEU A 292 -15.79 -22.69 5.17
N LYS A 293 -15.04 -23.79 5.31
CA LYS A 293 -13.65 -23.88 4.85
C LYS A 293 -13.53 -23.92 3.32
N GLU A 294 -14.52 -24.50 2.65
CA GLU A 294 -14.53 -24.68 1.20
C GLU A 294 -15.22 -23.52 0.47
N THR A 295 -16.19 -22.86 1.11
CA THR A 295 -17.04 -21.83 0.51
C THR A 295 -16.48 -20.44 0.77
N PRO A 296 -16.15 -19.66 -0.28
CA PRO A 296 -15.72 -18.28 -0.09
C PRO A 296 -16.87 -17.39 0.40
N VAL A 297 -16.58 -16.58 1.42
CA VAL A 297 -17.48 -15.57 1.99
C VAL A 297 -17.12 -14.19 1.42
N PRO A 298 -18.03 -13.54 0.66
CA PRO A 298 -17.80 -12.20 0.14
C PRO A 298 -17.81 -11.14 1.26
N LEU A 299 -16.71 -10.41 1.39
CA LEU A 299 -16.53 -9.24 2.24
C LEU A 299 -16.23 -8.02 1.36
N ARG A 300 -16.96 -6.93 1.53
CA ARG A 300 -16.58 -5.62 0.97
C ARG A 300 -16.18 -4.68 2.11
N VAL A 301 -15.06 -4.00 1.97
CA VAL A 301 -14.54 -2.98 2.90
C VAL A 301 -14.43 -1.66 2.14
N TYR A 302 -15.03 -0.60 2.67
CA TYR A 302 -15.11 0.67 1.96
C TYR A 302 -15.21 1.88 2.90
N GLY A 303 -14.91 3.07 2.38
CA GLY A 303 -15.00 4.33 3.13
C GLY A 303 -13.62 4.95 3.38
N LYS A 304 -13.54 5.86 4.35
CA LYS A 304 -12.28 6.50 4.75
C LYS A 304 -11.43 5.51 5.54
N TRP A 305 -10.11 5.55 5.40
CA TRP A 305 -9.22 4.58 6.08
C TRP A 305 -9.32 4.62 7.62
N GLN A 306 -9.69 5.76 8.19
CA GLN A 306 -9.92 5.90 9.64
C GLN A 306 -11.34 5.48 10.08
N GLU A 307 -12.28 5.37 9.14
CA GLU A 307 -13.70 5.10 9.39
C GLU A 307 -14.22 4.08 8.35
N LEU A 308 -13.60 2.90 8.38
CA LEU A 308 -13.93 1.84 7.43
C LEU A 308 -15.28 1.22 7.77
N ASN A 309 -16.10 1.05 6.74
CA ASN A 309 -17.34 0.30 6.76
C ASN A 309 -17.12 -1.05 6.10
N TYR A 310 -17.95 -2.02 6.45
CA TYR A 310 -17.92 -3.33 5.82
C TYR A 310 -19.32 -3.89 5.57
N THR A 311 -19.43 -4.75 4.57
CA THR A 311 -20.61 -5.57 4.32
C THR A 311 -20.18 -7.00 4.07
N LEU A 312 -20.86 -7.95 4.70
CA LEU A 312 -20.54 -9.37 4.63
C LEU A 312 -21.78 -10.17 4.23
N GLN A 313 -21.64 -11.08 3.27
CA GLN A 313 -22.76 -11.84 2.70
C GLN A 313 -22.77 -13.29 3.19
N VAL A 314 -22.98 -13.51 4.50
CA VAL A 314 -23.02 -14.86 5.10
C VAL A 314 -24.42 -15.47 5.07
N ASP A 315 -25.46 -14.68 5.39
CA ASP A 315 -26.83 -15.16 5.56
C ASP A 315 -27.35 -15.94 4.34
N GLN A 316 -27.07 -15.43 3.14
CA GLN A 316 -27.51 -16.05 1.89
C GLN A 316 -26.79 -17.37 1.63
N LEU A 317 -25.49 -17.46 1.97
CA LEU A 317 -24.69 -18.67 1.83
C LEU A 317 -25.18 -19.76 2.78
N LEU A 318 -25.41 -19.41 4.05
CA LEU A 318 -25.88 -20.34 5.07
C LEU A 318 -27.30 -20.81 4.82
N ARG A 319 -28.20 -19.91 4.41
CA ARG A 319 -29.59 -20.28 4.05
C ARG A 319 -29.60 -21.33 2.95
N LYS A 320 -28.79 -21.13 1.91
CA LYS A 320 -28.66 -22.10 0.81
C LYS A 320 -28.12 -23.44 1.32
N HIS A 321 -27.07 -23.42 2.13
CA HIS A 321 -26.52 -24.64 2.74
C HIS A 321 -27.55 -25.41 3.58
N LEU A 322 -28.30 -24.72 4.45
CA LEU A 322 -29.34 -25.34 5.27
C LEU A 322 -30.48 -25.92 4.42
N GLN A 323 -30.87 -25.25 3.34
CA GLN A 323 -31.87 -25.76 2.39
C GLN A 323 -31.36 -27.02 1.68
N ASP A 324 -30.11 -27.03 1.22
CA ASP A 324 -29.51 -28.17 0.53
C ASP A 324 -29.34 -29.37 1.48
N GLU A 325 -28.90 -29.14 2.72
CA GLU A 325 -28.78 -30.17 3.75
C GLU A 325 -30.15 -30.73 4.16
N ALA A 326 -31.18 -29.87 4.31
CA ALA A 326 -32.54 -30.31 4.57
C ALA A 326 -33.09 -31.15 3.41
N LYS A 327 -32.91 -30.71 2.15
CA LYS A 327 -33.30 -31.48 0.96
C LYS A 327 -32.57 -32.84 0.93
N ARG A 328 -31.27 -32.87 1.23
CA ARG A 328 -30.47 -34.11 1.29
C ARG A 328 -30.97 -35.07 2.35
N ARG A 329 -31.16 -34.63 3.59
CA ARG A 329 -31.66 -35.48 4.69
C ARG A 329 -33.08 -35.99 4.43
N LEU A 330 -33.94 -35.16 3.84
CA LEU A 330 -35.29 -35.57 3.44
C LEU A 330 -35.25 -36.61 2.32
N ASN A 331 -34.37 -36.45 1.33
CA ASN A 331 -34.14 -37.44 0.28
C ASN A 331 -33.60 -38.76 0.86
N ASP A 332 -32.58 -38.70 1.73
CA ASP A 332 -32.01 -39.89 2.37
C ASP A 332 -33.04 -40.62 3.23
N TRP A 333 -33.89 -39.88 3.97
CA TRP A 333 -34.99 -40.45 4.73
C TRP A 333 -36.04 -41.09 3.83
N ALA A 334 -36.46 -40.40 2.76
CA ALA A 334 -37.42 -40.93 1.80
C ALA A 334 -36.88 -42.19 1.12
N ASP A 335 -35.57 -42.21 0.86
CA ASP A 335 -34.89 -43.32 0.23
C ASP A 335 -34.73 -44.54 1.16
N ARG A 336 -34.57 -44.33 2.46
CA ARG A 336 -34.59 -45.40 3.47
C ARG A 336 -36.00 -45.90 3.77
N ASN A 337 -37.04 -45.11 3.51
CA ASN A 337 -38.44 -45.42 3.80
C ASN A 337 -39.28 -45.65 2.53
N LYS A 338 -38.66 -46.06 1.42
CA LYS A 338 -39.30 -46.26 0.09
C LYS A 338 -40.52 -47.19 0.12
N ASP A 339 -40.60 -48.08 1.09
CA ASP A 339 -41.69 -49.07 1.22
C ASP A 339 -42.89 -48.54 2.01
N THR A 340 -42.78 -47.36 2.64
CA THR A 340 -43.88 -46.72 3.37
C THR A 340 -44.58 -45.65 2.52
N ARG A 341 -45.89 -45.46 2.73
CA ARG A 341 -46.71 -44.48 1.99
C ARG A 341 -46.18 -43.05 2.16
N ASN A 342 -45.74 -42.71 3.38
CA ASN A 342 -45.17 -41.39 3.71
C ASN A 342 -43.84 -41.13 2.99
N GLY A 343 -42.98 -42.15 2.80
CA GLY A 343 -41.74 -42.03 2.04
C GLY A 343 -41.98 -41.68 0.56
N LYS A 344 -43.01 -42.27 -0.06
CA LYS A 344 -43.39 -42.01 -1.46
C LYS A 344 -43.95 -40.59 -1.68
N ASP A 345 -44.70 -40.07 -0.71
CA ASP A 345 -45.30 -38.73 -0.80
C ASP A 345 -44.25 -37.62 -0.60
N VAL A 346 -43.31 -37.80 0.32
CA VAL A 346 -42.18 -36.85 0.51
C VAL A 346 -41.30 -36.79 -0.74
N LYS A 347 -40.98 -37.94 -1.36
CA LYS A 347 -40.19 -37.97 -2.59
C LYS A 347 -40.85 -37.21 -3.75
N LYS A 348 -42.17 -37.38 -3.93
CA LYS A 348 -42.93 -36.63 -4.94
C LYS A 348 -42.98 -35.11 -4.72
N LEU A 349 -42.89 -34.67 -3.46
CA LEU A 349 -42.85 -33.24 -3.12
C LEU A 349 -41.46 -32.65 -3.37
N LEU A 350 -40.40 -33.40 -3.07
CA LEU A 350 -39.02 -32.99 -3.33
C LEU A 350 -38.74 -32.87 -4.84
N ASP A 351 -39.28 -33.77 -5.68
CA ASP A 351 -39.14 -33.69 -7.14
C ASP A 351 -39.79 -32.44 -7.78
N LYS A 352 -40.64 -31.72 -7.04
CA LYS A 352 -41.31 -30.49 -7.49
C LYS A 352 -40.66 -29.19 -7.01
N LEU A 353 -39.62 -29.27 -6.17
CA LEU A 353 -38.95 -28.15 -5.46
C LEU A 353 -37.49 -27.99 -5.86
#